data_AF-A0A894T856-F1
#
_entry.id   AF-A0A894T856-F1
#
_cell.length_a   1.000
_cell.length_b   1.000
_cell.length_c   1.000
_cell.angle_alpha   90.00
_cell.angle_beta   90.00
_cell.angle_gamma   90.00
#
_symmetry.space_group_name_H-M   'P 1'
#
loop_
_entity.id
_entity.type
_entity.pdbx_description
1 polymer ?
#
loop_
_entity_poly.entity_id
_entity_poly.type
_entity_poly.pdbx_seq_one_letter_code
_entity_poly.pdbx_strand_id
1 'polypeptide(L)'
;MTIVGNLNKNNAQKLSEFMSTEPQIRLWDILQTKFKAKALQGKVYIEYDKVKADTWDRRNMRVEFNPNKLTHEEMLWLKQNIINYMEDDGFTRIDLAFDFEDDLSNYYAMTDKAVKKTVFYGRDGKPETKYFGVRDSDRFIRIYNKKQERKDNADVEVMSDHLWRVEIELKRDMVDYWNDCFNDLHILKPDWKIIERTSDRAIVFMLLNDEEEWGKIHRNSRTKYKNLIKEISPVDLTELMKSTLRENEKQLQKQIEFWQIKSKKLF
;
A
#
# COMPACT_ATOMS: atom_id res chain seq x y z
N MET A 1 3.83 6.61 3.01
CA MET A 1 3.18 7.80 2.41
C MET A 1 4.17 8.49 1.49
N THR A 2 3.68 9.10 0.42
CA THR A 2 4.46 9.98 -0.45
C THR A 2 3.71 11.28 -0.67
N ILE A 3 4.34 12.40 -0.29
CA ILE A 3 3.85 13.75 -0.55
C ILE A 3 4.67 14.32 -1.69
N VAL A 4 3.99 14.93 -2.65
CA VAL A 4 4.63 15.61 -3.79
C VAL A 4 4.13 17.05 -3.82
N GLY A 5 5.02 17.97 -4.18
CA GLY A 5 4.73 19.41 -4.24
C GLY A 5 5.71 20.12 -5.17
N ASN A 6 5.51 21.42 -5.31
CA ASN A 6 6.41 22.33 -6.00
C ASN A 6 7.23 23.14 -5.01
N LEU A 7 8.52 23.24 -5.28
CA LEU A 7 9.44 24.10 -4.59
C LEU A 7 9.89 25.19 -5.54
N ASN A 8 9.57 26.44 -5.20
CA ASN A 8 10.04 27.60 -5.96
C ASN A 8 11.57 27.77 -5.82
N LYS A 9 12.20 28.55 -6.70
CA LYS A 9 13.67 28.70 -6.74
C LYS A 9 14.25 29.17 -5.40
N ASN A 10 13.58 30.11 -4.73
CA ASN A 10 14.06 30.68 -3.46
C ASN A 10 13.98 29.65 -2.33
N ASN A 11 12.87 28.92 -2.22
CA ASN A 11 12.69 27.87 -1.22
C ASN A 11 13.61 26.68 -1.48
N ALA A 12 13.88 26.34 -2.75
CA ALA A 12 14.83 25.29 -3.09
C ALA A 12 16.25 25.61 -2.63
N GLN A 13 16.70 26.85 -2.84
CA GLN A 13 17.99 27.31 -2.33
C GLN A 13 18.04 27.30 -0.80
N LYS A 14 17.05 27.93 -0.14
CA LYS A 14 16.97 27.97 1.34
C LYS A 14 16.97 26.58 1.95
N LEU A 15 16.20 25.65 1.37
CA LEU A 15 16.08 24.30 1.89
C LEU A 15 17.38 23.51 1.68
N SER A 16 18.05 23.67 0.52
CA SER A 16 19.36 23.08 0.27
C SER A 16 20.43 23.62 1.24
N GLU A 17 20.44 24.92 1.51
CA GLU A 17 21.37 25.56 2.46
C GLU A 17 21.12 25.04 3.88
N PHE A 18 19.86 25.04 4.35
CA PHE A 18 19.46 24.47 5.63
C PHE A 18 19.93 23.02 5.78
N MET A 19 19.62 22.16 4.80
CA MET A 19 20.01 20.75 4.82
C MET A 19 21.51 20.51 4.79
N SER A 20 22.29 21.44 4.25
CA SER A 20 23.76 21.35 4.23
C SER A 20 24.37 21.65 5.60
N THR A 21 23.66 22.38 6.46
CA THR A 21 24.10 22.74 7.81
C THR A 21 23.56 21.82 8.90
N GLU A 22 22.49 21.07 8.62
CA GLU A 22 21.84 20.19 9.58
C GLU A 22 22.52 18.81 9.63
N PRO A 23 23.26 18.45 10.71
CA PRO A 23 24.03 17.22 10.76
C PRO A 23 23.19 15.94 10.68
N GLN A 24 21.89 16.04 11.01
CA GLN A 24 20.95 14.93 10.98
C GLN A 24 20.43 14.62 9.56
N ILE A 25 20.83 15.42 8.56
CA ILE A 25 20.43 15.27 7.17
C ILE A 25 21.64 14.88 6.33
N ARG A 26 21.50 13.78 5.59
CA ARG A 26 22.49 13.38 4.58
C ARG A 26 22.03 13.89 3.22
N LEU A 27 22.74 14.86 2.66
CA LEU A 27 22.49 15.44 1.33
C LEU A 27 23.44 14.85 0.28
N TRP A 28 22.96 14.61 -0.95
CA TRP A 28 23.79 14.19 -2.10
C TRP A 28 23.13 14.57 -3.44
N ASP A 29 23.83 14.33 -4.56
CA ASP A 29 23.41 14.70 -5.93
C ASP A 29 23.04 16.21 -6.05
N ILE A 30 23.84 17.09 -5.44
CA ILE A 30 23.52 18.51 -5.27
C ILE A 30 23.89 19.29 -6.53
N LEU A 31 22.89 19.89 -7.16
CA LEU A 31 22.98 20.86 -8.26
C LEU A 31 21.99 22.00 -8.00
N GLN A 32 22.10 23.10 -8.73
CA GLN A 32 21.14 24.22 -8.59
C GLN A 32 19.68 23.80 -8.85
N THR A 33 19.46 22.79 -9.67
CA THR A 33 18.13 22.31 -10.07
C THR A 33 17.77 20.96 -9.49
N LYS A 34 18.58 20.41 -8.58
CA LYS A 34 18.41 19.04 -8.08
C LYS A 34 19.10 18.83 -6.74
N PHE A 35 18.45 18.10 -5.84
CA PHE A 35 19.12 17.52 -4.68
C PHE A 35 18.37 16.27 -4.21
N LYS A 36 19.08 15.41 -3.48
CA LYS A 36 18.49 14.30 -2.72
C LYS A 36 18.93 14.35 -1.28
N ALA A 37 18.04 13.96 -0.38
CA ALA A 37 18.34 13.90 1.04
C ALA A 37 17.74 12.66 1.71
N LYS A 38 18.39 12.24 2.80
CA LYS A 38 17.82 11.36 3.82
C LYS A 38 17.88 12.08 5.15
N ALA A 39 16.75 12.21 5.81
CA ALA A 39 16.63 12.87 7.12
C ALA A 39 16.16 11.87 8.18
N LEU A 40 16.24 12.28 9.45
CA LEU A 40 15.71 11.54 10.60
C LEU A 40 16.21 10.09 10.63
N GLN A 41 17.55 9.95 10.66
CA GLN A 41 18.22 8.64 10.66
C GLN A 41 17.84 7.75 9.46
N GLY A 42 17.53 8.36 8.32
CA GLY A 42 17.18 7.66 7.09
C GLY A 42 15.71 7.20 6.99
N LYS A 43 14.86 7.60 7.94
CA LYS A 43 13.41 7.32 7.92
C LYS A 43 12.66 8.11 6.83
N VAL A 44 13.20 9.24 6.41
CA VAL A 44 12.59 10.13 5.41
C VAL A 44 13.53 10.26 4.22
N TYR A 45 12.98 10.09 3.02
CA TYR A 45 13.65 10.37 1.75
C TYR A 45 13.05 11.63 1.11
N ILE A 46 13.92 12.51 0.61
CA ILE A 46 13.53 13.77 -0.04
C ILE A 46 14.25 13.85 -1.38
N GLU A 47 13.53 14.21 -2.43
CA GLU A 47 14.07 14.41 -3.77
C GLU A 47 13.46 15.66 -4.40
N TYR A 48 14.32 16.55 -4.87
CA TYR A 48 13.97 17.70 -5.70
C TYR A 48 14.67 17.55 -7.03
N ASP A 49 13.94 17.69 -8.14
CA ASP A 49 14.50 17.67 -9.49
C ASP A 49 13.65 18.54 -10.42
N LYS A 50 14.05 19.80 -10.61
CA LYS A 50 13.30 20.77 -11.41
C LYS A 50 13.31 20.42 -12.89
N VAL A 51 14.46 20.06 -13.44
CA VAL A 51 14.60 19.81 -14.89
C VAL A 51 13.74 18.61 -15.29
N LYS A 52 13.78 17.54 -14.50
CA LYS A 52 12.93 16.38 -14.74
C LYS A 52 11.46 16.74 -14.58
N ALA A 53 11.10 17.49 -13.55
CA ALA A 53 9.72 17.91 -13.32
C ALA A 53 9.14 18.72 -14.49
N ASP A 54 9.87 19.72 -14.97
CA ASP A 54 9.48 20.56 -16.11
C ASP A 54 9.37 19.73 -17.41
N THR A 55 10.27 18.76 -17.62
CA THR A 55 10.25 17.88 -18.81
C THR A 55 9.00 17.01 -18.88
N TRP A 56 8.49 16.57 -17.72
CA TRP A 56 7.35 15.65 -17.62
C TRP A 56 6.05 16.35 -17.22
N ASP A 57 6.06 17.67 -17.12
CA ASP A 57 4.96 18.51 -16.62
C ASP A 57 4.40 17.99 -15.27
N ARG A 58 5.28 17.85 -14.28
CA ARG A 58 4.96 17.33 -12.96
C ARG A 58 5.50 18.22 -11.86
N ARG A 59 4.99 18.01 -10.65
CA ARG A 59 5.50 18.62 -9.43
C ARG A 59 6.96 18.21 -9.16
N ASN A 60 7.76 19.15 -8.65
CA ASN A 60 9.21 19.05 -8.68
C ASN A 60 9.91 18.53 -7.41
N MET A 61 9.15 18.30 -6.34
CA MET A 61 9.66 17.79 -5.07
C MET A 61 8.82 16.61 -4.57
N ARG A 62 9.49 15.61 -4.01
CA ARG A 62 8.90 14.38 -3.46
C ARG A 62 9.48 14.08 -2.09
N VAL A 63 8.62 13.75 -1.13
CA VAL A 63 8.97 13.35 0.22
C VAL A 63 8.31 12.01 0.53
N GLU A 64 9.12 10.99 0.86
CA GLU A 64 8.70 9.62 1.12
C GLU A 64 9.07 9.20 2.54
N PHE A 65 8.11 8.64 3.27
CA PHE A 65 8.33 8.14 4.64
C PHE A 65 7.25 7.13 5.04
N ASN A 66 7.55 6.32 6.05
CA ASN A 66 6.56 5.51 6.74
C ASN A 66 6.11 6.24 8.02
N PRO A 67 4.86 6.72 8.13
CA PRO A 67 4.40 7.47 9.30
C PRO A 67 4.52 6.67 10.60
N ASN A 68 4.38 5.34 10.55
CA ASN A 68 4.49 4.46 11.73
C ASN A 68 5.92 4.36 12.29
N LYS A 69 6.93 4.89 11.58
CA LYS A 69 8.33 4.93 12.03
C LYS A 69 8.76 6.31 12.53
N LEU A 70 7.86 7.30 12.50
CA LEU A 70 8.13 8.66 12.96
C LEU A 70 7.47 8.90 14.32
N THR A 71 8.20 9.52 15.24
CA THR A 71 7.62 10.08 16.47
C THR A 71 6.80 11.34 16.15
N HIS A 72 5.94 11.79 17.08
CA HIS A 72 5.17 13.02 16.86
C HIS A 72 6.08 14.26 16.68
N GLU A 73 7.18 14.33 17.42
CA GLU A 73 8.19 15.39 17.28
C GLU A 73 8.87 15.35 15.90
N GLU A 74 9.25 14.15 15.43
CA GLU A 74 9.79 13.94 14.09
C GLU A 74 8.79 14.34 12.99
N MET A 75 7.50 14.06 13.18
CA MET A 75 6.44 14.49 12.26
C MET A 75 6.30 16.01 12.22
N LEU A 76 6.29 16.67 13.38
CA LEU A 76 6.23 18.14 13.47
C LEU A 76 7.44 18.77 12.82
N TRP A 77 8.65 18.27 13.12
CA TRP A 77 9.89 18.73 12.52
C TRP A 77 9.85 18.59 11.01
N LEU A 78 9.43 17.43 10.48
CA LEU A 78 9.33 17.20 9.04
C LEU A 78 8.34 18.17 8.39
N LYS A 79 7.18 18.37 9.03
CA LYS A 79 6.15 19.28 8.53
C LYS A 79 6.68 20.72 8.47
N GLN A 80 7.23 21.21 9.57
CA GLN A 80 7.67 22.61 9.70
C GLN A 80 8.87 22.94 8.83
N ASN A 81 9.87 22.06 8.78
CA ASN A 81 11.15 22.36 8.14
C ASN A 81 11.19 21.96 6.66
N ILE A 82 10.35 21.02 6.23
CA ILE A 82 10.36 20.50 4.85
C ILE A 82 9.02 20.75 4.17
N ILE A 83 7.93 20.17 4.69
CA ILE A 83 6.65 20.12 3.97
C ILE A 83 6.07 21.52 3.75
N ASN A 84 6.10 22.38 4.77
CA ASN A 84 5.52 23.73 4.72
C ASN A 84 6.20 24.67 3.69
N TYR A 85 7.37 24.31 3.16
CA TYR A 85 8.03 25.07 2.10
C TYR A 85 7.51 24.70 0.70
N MET A 86 6.79 23.58 0.57
CA MET A 86 6.18 23.16 -0.69
C MET A 86 4.88 23.93 -0.96
N GLU A 87 4.64 24.19 -2.24
CA GLU A 87 3.41 24.71 -2.80
C GLU A 87 2.72 23.59 -3.62
N ASP A 88 1.40 23.66 -3.81
CA ASP A 88 0.65 22.62 -4.55
C ASP A 88 0.94 21.18 -4.05
N ASP A 89 1.04 21.04 -2.73
CA ASP A 89 1.33 19.77 -2.08
C ASP A 89 0.11 18.86 -2.10
N GLY A 90 0.37 17.56 -2.20
CA GLY A 90 -0.67 16.54 -2.10
C GLY A 90 -0.08 15.14 -2.05
N PHE A 91 -0.87 14.20 -1.55
CA PHE A 91 -0.49 12.80 -1.54
C PHE A 91 -0.47 12.25 -2.96
N THR A 92 0.54 11.45 -3.26
CA THR A 92 0.62 10.67 -4.51
C THR A 92 0.72 9.17 -4.24
N ARG A 93 0.95 8.80 -2.97
CA ARG A 93 0.91 7.41 -2.50
C ARG A 93 0.50 7.31 -1.04
N ILE A 94 -0.46 6.44 -0.76
CA ILE A 94 -0.88 6.01 0.57
C ILE A 94 -0.93 4.48 0.56
N ASP A 95 -0.35 3.85 1.58
CA ASP A 95 -0.38 2.40 1.73
C ASP A 95 -1.18 2.08 3.00
N LEU A 96 -2.32 1.39 2.86
CA LEU A 96 -3.06 0.84 4.00
C LEU A 96 -2.48 -0.52 4.36
N ALA A 97 -2.24 -0.77 5.65
CA ALA A 97 -1.66 -2.03 6.13
C ALA A 97 -2.54 -2.63 7.22
N PHE A 98 -3.05 -3.84 6.95
CA PHE A 98 -3.85 -4.62 7.88
C PHE A 98 -3.02 -5.83 8.32
N ASP A 99 -2.72 -5.91 9.61
CA ASP A 99 -2.00 -7.03 10.21
C ASP A 99 -2.98 -8.05 10.79
N PHE A 100 -2.70 -9.34 10.55
CA PHE A 100 -3.48 -10.48 11.02
C PHE A 100 -2.58 -11.44 11.78
N GLU A 101 -3.00 -11.82 12.98
CA GLU A 101 -2.38 -12.88 13.77
C GLU A 101 -2.90 -14.27 13.37
N ASP A 102 -3.02 -14.51 12.07
CA ASP A 102 -3.46 -15.78 11.48
C ASP A 102 -2.64 -16.08 10.22
N ASP A 103 -2.61 -17.35 9.78
CA ASP A 103 -1.87 -17.79 8.62
C ASP A 103 -2.67 -17.59 7.31
N LEU A 104 -2.43 -16.45 6.65
CA LEU A 104 -3.10 -16.12 5.38
C LEU A 104 -2.60 -16.95 4.18
N SER A 105 -1.63 -17.85 4.35
CA SER A 105 -1.24 -18.79 3.28
C SER A 105 -2.41 -19.70 2.89
N ASN A 106 -3.21 -20.13 3.89
CA ASN A 106 -4.35 -21.04 3.75
C ASN A 106 -5.63 -20.38 3.23
N TYR A 107 -5.63 -19.06 3.03
CA TYR A 107 -6.77 -18.32 2.51
C TYR A 107 -6.68 -18.16 0.99
N TYR A 108 -7.82 -18.27 0.33
CA TYR A 108 -7.98 -17.98 -1.08
C TYR A 108 -8.32 -16.50 -1.26
N ALA A 109 -7.41 -15.74 -1.89
CA ALA A 109 -7.61 -14.33 -2.16
C ALA A 109 -7.99 -14.11 -3.62
N MET A 110 -9.03 -13.32 -3.87
CA MET A 110 -9.49 -12.98 -5.21
C MET A 110 -10.02 -11.56 -5.29
N THR A 111 -10.10 -11.07 -6.53
CA THR A 111 -10.74 -9.79 -6.85
C THR A 111 -11.91 -10.01 -7.81
N ASP A 112 -12.93 -9.14 -7.77
CA ASP A 112 -14.04 -9.22 -8.73
C ASP A 112 -13.57 -8.97 -10.16
N LYS A 113 -12.69 -7.97 -10.33
CA LYS A 113 -12.03 -7.70 -11.60
C LYS A 113 -10.87 -8.67 -11.81
N ALA A 114 -10.63 -9.06 -13.06
CA ALA A 114 -9.43 -9.83 -13.41
C ALA A 114 -8.21 -8.91 -13.34
N VAL A 115 -7.26 -9.25 -12.49
CA VAL A 115 -5.98 -8.54 -12.34
C VAL A 115 -4.84 -9.52 -12.46
N LYS A 116 -3.65 -9.03 -12.83
CA LYS A 116 -2.44 -9.85 -12.82
C LYS A 116 -2.18 -10.34 -11.40
N LYS A 117 -1.86 -11.63 -11.24
CA LYS A 117 -1.49 -12.22 -9.96
C LYS A 117 -0.05 -12.70 -10.00
N THR A 118 0.65 -12.66 -8.88
CA THR A 118 1.99 -13.26 -8.75
C THR A 118 2.12 -13.83 -7.34
N VAL A 119 2.53 -15.08 -7.24
CA VAL A 119 2.70 -15.77 -5.94
C VAL A 119 4.14 -16.21 -5.81
N PHE A 120 4.76 -15.87 -4.69
CA PHE A 120 6.09 -16.33 -4.31
C PHE A 120 5.93 -17.43 -3.29
N TYR A 121 6.62 -18.54 -3.53
CA TYR A 121 6.59 -19.72 -2.69
C TYR A 121 7.91 -19.86 -1.95
N GLY A 122 7.83 -20.25 -0.68
CA GLY A 122 8.98 -20.61 0.12
C GLY A 122 9.60 -21.93 -0.30
N ARG A 123 10.72 -22.29 0.32
CA ARG A 123 11.40 -23.57 0.08
C ARG A 123 10.57 -24.78 0.51
N ASP A 124 9.61 -24.57 1.41
CA ASP A 124 8.65 -25.58 1.88
C ASP A 124 7.46 -25.76 0.91
N GLY A 125 7.41 -24.99 -0.17
CA GLY A 125 6.32 -25.02 -1.15
C GLY A 125 5.08 -24.25 -0.74
N LYS A 126 5.08 -23.55 0.41
CA LYS A 126 3.94 -22.74 0.83
C LYS A 126 4.00 -21.33 0.21
N PRO A 127 2.85 -20.72 -0.14
CA PRO A 127 2.82 -19.32 -0.52
C PRO A 127 3.32 -18.45 0.63
N GLU A 128 4.29 -17.58 0.37
CA GLU A 128 4.79 -16.60 1.35
C GLU A 128 4.32 -15.18 1.03
N THR A 129 4.11 -14.88 -0.25
CA THR A 129 3.70 -13.56 -0.74
C THR A 129 2.80 -13.70 -1.96
N LYS A 130 1.65 -13.02 -1.96
CA LYS A 130 0.68 -12.95 -3.05
C LYS A 130 0.52 -11.49 -3.48
N TYR A 131 0.67 -11.20 -4.76
CA TYR A 131 0.48 -9.89 -5.37
C TYR A 131 -0.73 -9.88 -6.29
N PHE A 132 -1.53 -8.82 -6.20
CA PHE A 132 -2.67 -8.57 -7.09
C PHE A 132 -2.53 -7.19 -7.73
N GLY A 133 -2.50 -7.17 -9.06
CA GLY A 133 -2.18 -6.00 -9.87
C GLY A 133 -0.70 -5.89 -10.21
N VAL A 134 -0.27 -4.71 -10.64
CA VAL A 134 1.14 -4.40 -10.95
C VAL A 134 1.61 -3.26 -10.07
N ARG A 135 2.90 -3.22 -9.73
CA ARG A 135 3.41 -2.21 -8.81
C ARG A 135 3.19 -0.77 -9.29
N ASP A 136 3.13 -0.52 -10.60
CA ASP A 136 2.94 0.83 -11.17
C ASP A 136 1.46 1.21 -11.42
N SER A 137 0.50 0.35 -11.07
CA SER A 137 -0.92 0.70 -11.15
C SER A 137 -1.36 1.57 -9.97
N ASP A 138 -2.51 2.23 -10.13
CA ASP A 138 -3.09 3.12 -9.12
C ASP A 138 -3.48 2.39 -7.83
N ARG A 139 -3.71 1.07 -7.92
CA ARG A 139 -3.92 0.19 -6.79
C ARG A 139 -3.11 -1.08 -6.96
N PHE A 140 -2.37 -1.48 -5.93
CA PHE A 140 -1.58 -2.70 -5.88
C PHE A 140 -1.71 -3.36 -4.51
N ILE A 141 -2.05 -4.64 -4.46
CA ILE A 141 -2.32 -5.35 -3.19
C ILE A 141 -1.26 -6.41 -2.97
N ARG A 142 -0.74 -6.47 -1.74
CA ARG A 142 0.24 -7.48 -1.28
C ARG A 142 -0.33 -8.20 -0.07
N ILE A 143 -0.33 -9.52 -0.10
CA ILE A 143 -0.65 -10.36 1.06
C ILE A 143 0.60 -11.19 1.35
N TYR A 144 1.23 -10.98 2.50
CA TYR A 144 2.54 -11.59 2.74
C TYR A 144 2.79 -11.91 4.20
N ASN A 145 3.69 -12.87 4.44
CA ASN A 145 4.13 -13.25 5.77
C ASN A 145 5.04 -12.15 6.35
N LYS A 146 4.46 -11.31 7.21
CA LYS A 146 5.15 -10.18 7.83
C LYS A 146 6.12 -10.62 8.91
N LYS A 147 5.84 -11.74 9.59
CA LYS A 147 6.77 -12.35 10.57
C LYS A 147 8.08 -12.76 9.89
N GLN A 148 7.99 -13.45 8.75
CA GLN A 148 9.15 -13.87 7.97
C GLN A 148 9.93 -12.66 7.45
N GLU A 149 9.25 -11.65 6.87
CA GLU A 149 9.91 -10.44 6.38
C GLU A 149 10.63 -9.65 7.49
N ARG A 150 10.09 -9.61 8.72
CA ARG A 150 10.77 -9.01 9.87
C ARG A 150 12.01 -9.79 10.29
N LYS A 151 11.92 -11.12 10.31
CA LYS A 151 13.04 -12.01 10.64
C LYS A 151 14.20 -11.83 9.65
N ASP A 152 13.89 -11.74 8.36
CA ASP A 152 14.89 -11.54 7.31
C ASP A 152 15.58 -10.17 7.40
N ASN A 153 14.86 -9.16 7.91
CA ASN A 153 15.39 -7.83 8.15
C ASN A 153 16.06 -7.64 9.53
N ALA A 154 16.21 -8.72 10.32
CA ALA A 154 16.74 -8.68 11.68
C ALA A 154 16.00 -7.67 12.61
N ASP A 155 14.69 -7.55 12.43
CA ASP A 155 13.81 -6.72 13.27
C ASP A 155 13.41 -7.47 14.57
N VAL A 156 12.68 -6.81 15.47
CA VAL A 156 12.27 -7.36 16.78
C VAL A 156 11.42 -8.63 16.61
N GLU A 157 11.66 -9.61 17.49
CA GLU A 157 10.93 -10.88 17.52
C GLU A 157 9.43 -10.67 17.80
N VAL A 158 8.58 -11.34 17.03
CA VAL A 158 7.12 -11.27 17.14
C VAL A 158 6.64 -12.45 17.97
N MET A 159 5.97 -12.16 19.11
CA MET A 159 5.47 -13.16 20.05
C MET A 159 4.36 -14.05 19.46
N SER A 160 3.54 -13.52 18.56
CA SER A 160 2.45 -14.26 17.92
C SER A 160 2.98 -15.33 16.97
N ASP A 161 2.36 -16.50 16.92
CA ASP A 161 2.78 -17.63 16.09
C ASP A 161 2.79 -17.27 14.60
N HIS A 162 1.78 -16.52 14.17
CA HIS A 162 1.61 -16.03 12.81
C HIS A 162 1.49 -14.51 12.78
N LEU A 163 2.10 -13.87 11.77
CA LEU A 163 1.84 -12.47 11.48
C LEU A 163 1.88 -12.27 9.97
N TRP A 164 0.70 -12.02 9.40
CA TRP A 164 0.52 -11.75 7.98
C TRP A 164 -0.01 -10.34 7.78
N ARG A 165 0.36 -9.73 6.66
CA ARG A 165 -0.07 -8.37 6.31
C ARG A 165 -0.77 -8.36 4.96
N VAL A 166 -1.93 -7.69 4.92
CA VAL A 166 -2.57 -7.23 3.70
C VAL A 166 -2.24 -5.76 3.53
N GLU A 167 -1.43 -5.43 2.53
CA GLU A 167 -1.02 -4.07 2.22
C GLU A 167 -1.63 -3.62 0.89
N ILE A 168 -2.34 -2.49 0.92
CA ILE A 168 -3.03 -1.90 -0.22
C ILE A 168 -2.34 -0.59 -0.55
N GLU A 169 -1.48 -0.63 -1.57
CA GLU A 169 -0.75 0.52 -2.09
C GLU A 169 -1.63 1.27 -3.09
N LEU A 170 -1.98 2.50 -2.74
CA LEU A 170 -2.78 3.42 -3.54
C LEU A 170 -1.89 4.52 -4.09
N LYS A 171 -2.07 4.88 -5.36
CA LYS A 171 -1.31 5.92 -6.05
C LYS A 171 -2.22 6.82 -6.86
N ARG A 172 -1.69 7.99 -7.24
CA ARG A 172 -2.37 8.96 -8.11
C ARG A 172 -3.74 9.30 -7.51
N ASP A 173 -4.81 9.28 -8.29
CA ASP A 173 -6.16 9.69 -7.85
C ASP A 173 -6.79 8.68 -6.87
N MET A 174 -6.33 7.42 -6.84
CA MET A 174 -6.86 6.41 -5.90
C MET A 174 -6.55 6.73 -4.43
N VAL A 175 -5.62 7.65 -4.15
CA VAL A 175 -5.33 8.08 -2.77
C VAL A 175 -6.53 8.80 -2.14
N ASP A 176 -7.36 9.47 -2.92
CA ASP A 176 -8.54 10.19 -2.42
C ASP A 176 -9.69 9.23 -2.07
N TYR A 177 -9.64 8.01 -2.58
CA TYR A 177 -10.62 6.94 -2.34
C TYR A 177 -10.12 5.89 -1.35
N TRP A 178 -9.17 6.24 -0.48
CA TRP A 178 -8.54 5.29 0.44
C TRP A 178 -9.55 4.59 1.36
N ASN A 179 -10.64 5.26 1.73
CA ASN A 179 -11.68 4.71 2.60
C ASN A 179 -12.63 3.73 1.90
N ASP A 180 -12.55 3.56 0.58
CA ASP A 180 -13.41 2.67 -0.20
C ASP A 180 -12.63 1.83 -1.25
N CYS A 181 -11.33 1.61 -1.02
CA CYS A 181 -10.43 1.16 -2.08
C CYS A 181 -10.34 -0.36 -2.32
N PHE A 182 -11.03 -1.19 -1.51
CA PHE A 182 -10.88 -2.66 -1.56
C PHE A 182 -12.20 -3.44 -1.50
N ASN A 183 -13.31 -2.83 -1.91
CA ASN A 183 -14.61 -3.50 -1.94
C ASN A 183 -14.67 -4.75 -2.83
N ASP A 184 -13.84 -4.82 -3.86
CA ASP A 184 -13.76 -5.94 -4.78
C ASP A 184 -12.75 -7.02 -4.37
N LEU A 185 -11.97 -6.80 -3.29
CA LEU A 185 -11.07 -7.79 -2.72
C LEU A 185 -11.87 -8.74 -1.82
N HIS A 186 -11.52 -10.02 -1.86
CA HIS A 186 -12.07 -11.03 -0.97
C HIS A 186 -10.95 -11.94 -0.49
N ILE A 187 -10.90 -12.19 0.82
CA ILE A 187 -9.92 -13.09 1.45
C ILE A 187 -10.70 -14.20 2.15
N LEU A 188 -10.86 -15.30 1.43
CA LEU A 188 -11.87 -16.32 1.67
C LEU A 188 -11.26 -17.61 2.19
N LYS A 189 -12.10 -18.44 2.83
CA LYS A 189 -11.79 -19.84 3.15
C LYS A 189 -12.87 -20.77 2.59
N PRO A 190 -12.89 -21.02 1.26
CA PRO A 190 -14.00 -21.75 0.61
C PRO A 190 -14.06 -23.21 1.04
N ASP A 191 -15.25 -23.70 1.43
CA ASP A 191 -15.50 -25.13 1.65
C ASP A 191 -16.20 -25.74 0.43
N TRP A 192 -15.41 -26.13 -0.58
CA TRP A 192 -15.95 -26.67 -1.82
C TRP A 192 -16.69 -28.01 -1.62
N LYS A 193 -16.50 -28.71 -0.49
CA LYS A 193 -17.13 -30.02 -0.25
C LYS A 193 -18.63 -29.91 0.00
N ILE A 194 -19.11 -28.75 0.46
CA ILE A 194 -20.55 -28.53 0.70
C ILE A 194 -21.35 -28.38 -0.59
N ILE A 195 -20.69 -28.19 -1.74
CA ILE A 195 -21.38 -28.08 -3.03
C ILE A 195 -22.04 -29.43 -3.36
N GLU A 196 -23.37 -29.43 -3.43
CA GLU A 196 -24.18 -30.61 -3.73
C GLU A 196 -23.97 -31.10 -5.17
N ARG A 197 -24.02 -30.18 -6.14
CA ARG A 197 -23.89 -30.51 -7.55
C ARG A 197 -22.45 -30.90 -7.89
N THR A 198 -22.24 -32.18 -8.19
CA THR A 198 -20.91 -32.76 -8.45
C THR A 198 -20.13 -32.04 -9.55
N SER A 199 -20.79 -31.57 -10.62
CA SER A 199 -20.12 -30.82 -11.69
C SER A 199 -19.60 -29.46 -11.22
N ASP A 200 -20.39 -28.73 -10.42
CA ASP A 200 -19.97 -27.44 -9.91
C ASP A 200 -18.87 -27.60 -8.85
N ARG A 201 -18.96 -28.66 -8.03
CA ARG A 201 -17.92 -29.04 -7.08
C ARG A 201 -16.57 -29.31 -7.76
N ALA A 202 -16.58 -30.09 -8.84
CA ALA A 202 -15.38 -30.39 -9.60
C ALA A 202 -14.75 -29.13 -10.23
N ILE A 203 -15.57 -28.25 -10.81
CA ILE A 203 -15.10 -26.99 -11.41
C ILE A 203 -14.53 -26.05 -10.35
N VAL A 204 -15.20 -25.88 -9.21
CA VAL A 204 -14.69 -25.05 -8.12
C VAL A 204 -13.38 -25.60 -7.57
N PHE A 205 -13.28 -26.91 -7.35
CA PHE A 205 -12.01 -27.53 -6.93
C PHE A 205 -10.89 -27.25 -7.94
N MET A 206 -11.15 -27.41 -9.24
CA MET A 206 -10.19 -27.10 -10.30
C MET A 206 -9.73 -25.63 -10.25
N LEU A 207 -10.68 -24.68 -10.17
CA LEU A 207 -10.40 -23.24 -10.14
C LEU A 207 -9.66 -22.75 -8.88
N LEU A 208 -9.84 -23.44 -7.74
CA LEU A 208 -9.14 -23.11 -6.49
C LEU A 208 -7.69 -23.59 -6.48
N ASN A 209 -7.37 -24.64 -7.24
CA ASN A 209 -6.05 -25.26 -7.26
C ASN A 209 -5.20 -24.83 -8.46
N ASP A 210 -5.83 -24.42 -9.57
CA ASP A 210 -5.13 -23.97 -10.78
C ASP A 210 -5.69 -22.62 -11.28
N GLU A 211 -4.86 -21.57 -11.18
CA GLU A 211 -5.24 -20.22 -11.59
C GLU A 211 -5.38 -20.09 -13.12
N GLU A 212 -4.69 -20.92 -13.91
CA GLU A 212 -4.77 -20.88 -15.38
C GLU A 212 -6.18 -21.21 -15.88
N GLU A 213 -6.89 -22.07 -15.15
CA GLU A 213 -8.23 -22.54 -15.49
C GLU A 213 -9.28 -21.41 -15.51
N TRP A 214 -9.06 -20.33 -14.77
CA TRP A 214 -9.89 -19.13 -14.86
C TRP A 214 -9.86 -18.48 -16.26
N GLY A 215 -8.74 -18.62 -16.97
CA GLY A 215 -8.56 -18.11 -18.33
C GLY A 215 -9.31 -18.91 -19.39
N LYS A 216 -9.59 -20.19 -19.13
CA LYS A 216 -10.21 -21.13 -20.08
C LYS A 216 -11.74 -21.09 -20.08
N ILE A 217 -12.35 -20.54 -19.04
CA ILE A 217 -13.81 -20.48 -18.90
C ILE A 217 -14.43 -19.17 -19.42
N HIS A 218 -15.66 -19.27 -19.94
CA HIS A 218 -16.43 -18.13 -20.44
C HIS A 218 -16.73 -17.09 -19.34
N ARG A 219 -16.83 -15.80 -19.70
CA ARG A 219 -17.02 -14.69 -18.74
C ARG A 219 -18.20 -14.89 -17.78
N ASN A 220 -19.33 -15.40 -18.27
CA ASN A 220 -20.52 -15.62 -17.44
C ASN A 220 -20.28 -16.75 -16.42
N SER A 221 -19.54 -17.79 -16.82
CA SER A 221 -19.14 -18.88 -15.94
C SER A 221 -18.18 -18.39 -14.87
N ARG A 222 -17.25 -17.49 -15.21
CA ARG A 222 -16.37 -16.86 -14.20
C ARG A 222 -17.17 -16.14 -13.13
N THR A 223 -18.15 -15.33 -13.53
CA THR A 223 -19.03 -14.64 -12.57
C THR A 223 -19.80 -15.63 -11.70
N LYS A 224 -20.39 -16.67 -12.30
CA LYS A 224 -21.09 -17.74 -11.57
C LYS A 224 -20.18 -18.36 -10.50
N TYR A 225 -18.98 -18.81 -10.89
CA TYR A 225 -18.08 -19.51 -9.96
C TYR A 225 -17.42 -18.58 -8.94
N LYS A 226 -17.19 -17.31 -9.27
CA LYS A 226 -16.78 -16.30 -8.28
C LYS A 226 -17.84 -16.13 -7.19
N ASN A 227 -19.11 -15.99 -7.57
CA ASN A 227 -20.20 -15.87 -6.61
C ASN A 227 -20.34 -17.15 -5.77
N LEU A 228 -20.30 -18.32 -6.41
CA LEU A 228 -20.37 -19.60 -5.71
C LEU A 228 -19.23 -19.73 -4.68
N ILE A 229 -17.99 -19.38 -5.04
CA ILE A 229 -16.84 -19.40 -4.12
C ILE A 229 -17.08 -18.49 -2.90
N LYS A 230 -17.65 -17.30 -3.10
CA LYS A 230 -18.01 -16.41 -1.98
C LYS A 230 -19.08 -17.03 -1.09
N GLU A 231 -20.13 -17.62 -1.67
CA GLU A 231 -21.25 -18.23 -0.95
C GLU A 231 -20.81 -19.44 -0.08
N ILE A 232 -19.88 -20.26 -0.59
CA ILE A 232 -19.38 -21.44 0.15
C ILE A 232 -18.27 -21.11 1.15
N SER A 233 -17.92 -19.84 1.32
CA SER A 233 -16.86 -19.41 2.22
C SER A 233 -17.44 -19.02 3.57
N PRO A 234 -17.27 -19.83 4.63
CA PRO A 234 -17.69 -19.46 5.99
C PRO A 234 -16.99 -18.21 6.54
N VAL A 235 -15.85 -17.82 5.97
CA VAL A 235 -15.05 -16.67 6.41
C VAL A 235 -14.66 -15.82 5.19
N ASP A 236 -14.92 -14.51 5.29
CA ASP A 236 -14.33 -13.47 4.44
C ASP A 236 -13.67 -12.41 5.34
N LEU A 237 -12.33 -12.41 5.40
CA LEU A 237 -11.59 -11.46 6.24
C LEU A 237 -11.71 -10.02 5.73
N THR A 238 -12.15 -9.81 4.49
CA THR A 238 -12.35 -8.46 3.97
C THR A 238 -13.47 -7.72 4.70
N GLU A 239 -14.47 -8.41 5.25
CA GLU A 239 -15.50 -7.75 6.08
C GLU A 239 -14.92 -7.22 7.40
N LEU A 240 -14.00 -7.95 8.02
CA LEU A 240 -13.25 -7.46 9.18
C LEU A 240 -12.38 -6.25 8.82
N MET A 241 -11.71 -6.28 7.67
CA MET A 241 -10.94 -5.12 7.19
C MET A 241 -11.82 -3.88 7.02
N LYS A 242 -13.01 -4.04 6.45
CA LYS A 242 -13.98 -2.95 6.26
C LYS A 242 -14.47 -2.39 7.60
N SER A 243 -14.80 -3.24 8.57
CA SER A 243 -15.24 -2.78 9.89
C SER A 243 -14.13 -2.04 10.63
N THR A 244 -12.91 -2.60 10.67
CA THR A 244 -11.75 -1.96 11.28
C THR A 244 -11.40 -0.63 10.61
N LEU A 245 -11.50 -0.54 9.28
CA LEU A 245 -11.28 0.70 8.56
C LEU A 245 -12.29 1.78 8.99
N ARG A 246 -13.59 1.45 9.03
CA ARG A 246 -14.66 2.38 9.43
C ARG A 246 -14.49 2.87 10.88
N GLU A 247 -14.11 1.98 11.79
CA GLU A 247 -13.84 2.32 13.20
C GLU A 247 -12.69 3.33 13.34
N ASN A 248 -11.65 3.20 12.50
CA ASN A 248 -10.45 4.04 12.56
C ASN A 248 -10.46 5.21 11.56
N GLU A 249 -11.50 5.32 10.72
CA GLU A 249 -11.55 6.25 9.59
C GLU A 249 -11.30 7.70 10.01
N LYS A 250 -11.97 8.15 11.08
CA LYS A 250 -11.82 9.51 11.61
C LYS A 250 -10.39 9.80 12.10
N GLN A 251 -9.74 8.83 12.72
CA GLN A 251 -8.37 9.00 13.22
C GLN A 251 -7.37 9.04 12.07
N LEU A 252 -7.51 8.14 11.10
CA LEU A 252 -6.68 8.10 9.90
C LEU A 252 -6.85 9.37 9.06
N GLN A 253 -8.08 9.86 8.92
CA GLN A 253 -8.36 11.12 8.25
C GLN A 253 -7.64 12.31 8.93
N LYS A 254 -7.68 12.39 10.28
CA LYS A 254 -6.90 13.41 11.02
C LYS A 254 -5.39 13.29 10.80
N GLN A 255 -4.86 12.06 10.67
CA GLN A 255 -3.44 11.85 10.37
C GLN A 255 -3.07 12.32 8.95
N ILE A 256 -3.98 12.18 7.98
CA ILE A 256 -3.81 12.70 6.61
C ILE A 256 -3.86 14.23 6.63
N GLU A 257 -4.87 14.81 7.29
CA GLU A 257 -5.07 16.26 7.42
C GLU A 257 -3.92 16.95 8.14
N PHE A 258 -3.25 16.26 9.08
CA PHE A 258 -2.06 16.79 9.75
C PHE A 258 -0.99 17.25 8.74
N TRP A 259 -0.85 16.61 7.58
CA TRP A 259 0.19 16.96 6.61
C TRP A 259 -0.22 18.03 5.60
N GLN A 260 -1.52 18.24 5.42
CA GLN A 260 -2.02 19.20 4.44
C GLN A 260 -1.83 20.63 4.96
N ILE A 261 -1.22 21.50 4.15
CA ILE A 261 -0.98 22.91 4.50
C ILE A 261 -2.30 23.70 4.47
N LYS A 262 -3.22 23.30 3.58
CA LYS A 262 -4.57 23.85 3.48
C LYS A 262 -5.56 22.82 4.01
N SER A 263 -6.36 23.23 4.99
CA SER A 263 -7.72 22.71 5.10
C SER A 263 -8.40 23.02 3.75
N LYS A 264 -8.31 22.09 2.80
CA LYS A 264 -9.39 21.94 1.84
C LYS A 264 -10.56 21.57 2.73
N LYS A 265 -11.48 22.51 2.94
CA LYS A 265 -12.85 22.13 3.27
C LYS A 265 -13.26 21.16 2.16
N LEU A 266 -13.16 19.87 2.45
CA LEU A 266 -13.94 18.86 1.77
C LEU A 266 -15.39 19.29 1.99
N PHE A 267 -16.07 19.59 0.90
CA PHE A 267 -17.50 19.90 0.90
C PHE A 267 -18.29 18.74 1.51
#